data_AF-A0A2U3KGB2-F1
#
_entry.id   AF-A0A2U3KGB2-F1
#
_cell.length_a   1.000
_cell.length_b   1.000
_cell.length_c   1.000
_cell.angle_alpha   90.00
_cell.angle_beta   90.00
_cell.angle_gamma   90.00
#
_symmetry.space_group_name_H-M   'P 1'
#
loop_
_entity.id
_entity.type
_entity.pdbx_description
1 polymer ?
#
loop_
_entity_poly.entity_id
_entity_poly.type
_entity_poly.pdbx_seq_one_letter_code
_entity_poly.pdbx_strand_id
1 'polypeptide(L)'
;MEKKQVDNQETAQPGPGWILNVMLHGTFAFIRDEGTKQILALIPDIGHHVCRAGSWLAETELLEGNEYELTGVKTGNGTFDPDQNLIVKFQKRPDKPQPIATLKFPRPKQITSLRVAEVPRTTFLHPEELASTSDTQHLPTLHVFTYDIENENRLFLKTANGGGHYWEPVFNGNYINLHIFSAEDHFEGPSNAAEDFKKCAELLGLQLELTGTLRASAIPNDSHLPAGVAAEETEDLAPRTLRMARLGRLVTLNGDANLAWYGNDALDSDPSACSGPVA
;
A
#
# COMPACT_ATOMS: atom_id res chain seq x y z
N MET A 1 -36.11 0.40 37.69
CA MET A 1 -35.84 1.30 36.56
C MET A 1 -34.85 0.61 35.65
N GLU A 2 -35.35 -0.11 34.66
CA GLU A 2 -34.54 -0.75 33.62
C GLU A 2 -33.98 0.33 32.70
N LYS A 3 -32.66 0.35 32.53
CA LYS A 3 -32.01 1.15 31.48
C LYS A 3 -32.22 0.41 30.15
N LYS A 4 -33.12 0.93 29.31
CA LYS A 4 -33.19 0.56 27.90
C LYS A 4 -31.87 0.90 27.24
N GLN A 5 -31.16 -0.12 26.82
CA GLN A 5 -30.06 -0.04 25.86
C GLN A 5 -30.67 0.49 24.55
N VAL A 6 -30.28 1.70 24.17
CA VAL A 6 -30.66 2.27 22.88
C VAL A 6 -29.76 1.60 21.86
N ASP A 7 -30.31 0.59 21.18
CA ASP A 7 -29.75 0.05 19.95
C ASP A 7 -29.78 1.19 18.91
N ASN A 8 -28.67 1.91 18.77
CA ASN A 8 -28.41 2.72 17.59
C ASN A 8 -28.07 1.78 16.42
N GLN A 9 -29.08 1.07 15.92
CA GLN A 9 -29.11 0.56 14.56
C GLN A 9 -29.80 1.59 13.68
N GLU A 10 -29.13 2.71 13.41
CA GLU A 10 -29.54 3.63 12.35
C GLU A 10 -28.85 3.24 11.04
N THR A 11 -29.55 2.36 10.32
CA THR A 11 -29.75 2.41 8.85
C THR A 11 -28.56 2.77 7.96
N ALA A 12 -27.64 1.82 7.77
CA ALA A 12 -26.90 1.76 6.51
C ALA A 12 -27.90 1.49 5.38
N GLN A 13 -28.12 2.45 4.49
CA GLN A 13 -28.83 2.15 3.25
C GLN A 13 -27.86 1.42 2.32
N PRO A 14 -28.15 0.18 1.87
CA PRO A 14 -27.32 -0.47 0.87
C PRO A 14 -27.39 0.35 -0.42
N GLY A 15 -26.35 1.12 -0.70
CA GLY A 15 -26.18 1.77 -1.99
C GLY A 15 -25.81 0.71 -3.04
N PRO A 16 -26.58 0.54 -4.13
CA PRO A 16 -26.15 -0.34 -5.20
C PRO A 16 -24.85 0.19 -5.82
N GLY A 17 -23.78 -0.61 -5.77
CA GLY A 17 -22.55 -0.35 -6.52
C GLY A 17 -21.46 0.44 -5.81
N TRP A 18 -21.38 0.38 -4.48
CA TRP A 18 -20.23 0.92 -3.75
C TRP A 18 -18.97 0.07 -3.95
N ILE A 19 -17.84 0.75 -3.97
CA ILE A 19 -16.53 0.16 -4.26
C ILE A 19 -15.54 0.55 -3.16
N LEU A 20 -14.80 -0.44 -2.67
CA LEU A 20 -13.61 -0.23 -1.86
C LEU A 20 -12.37 -0.45 -2.72
N ASN A 21 -11.49 0.54 -2.77
CA ASN A 21 -10.12 0.36 -3.24
C ASN A 21 -9.20 0.22 -2.03
N VAL A 22 -8.44 -0.87 -1.97
CA VAL A 22 -7.37 -1.05 -0.99
C VAL A 22 -6.04 -0.77 -1.69
N MET A 23 -5.37 0.30 -1.29
CA MET A 23 -4.13 0.78 -1.88
C MET A 23 -2.95 0.33 -1.02
N LEU A 24 -2.14 -0.59 -1.55
CA LEU A 24 -0.95 -1.12 -0.89
C LEU A 24 0.29 -0.40 -1.43
N HIS A 25 0.86 0.49 -0.63
CA HIS A 25 1.99 1.35 -0.97
C HIS A 25 3.30 0.83 -0.39
N GLY A 26 4.32 0.71 -1.24
CA GLY A 26 5.66 0.33 -0.85
C GLY A 26 5.87 -1.18 -0.90
N THR A 27 6.45 -1.72 0.16
CA THR A 27 7.16 -3.00 0.11
C THR A 27 6.32 -4.15 0.67
N PHE A 28 5.81 -5.00 -0.22
CA PHE A 28 4.99 -6.17 0.13
C PHE A 28 5.43 -7.41 -0.65
N ALA A 29 5.44 -8.57 0.01
CA ALA A 29 5.48 -9.87 -0.66
C ALA A 29 4.08 -10.50 -0.68
N PHE A 30 3.58 -10.86 -1.87
CA PHE A 30 2.25 -11.43 -2.02
C PHE A 30 2.28 -12.95 -2.18
N ILE A 31 1.45 -13.65 -1.42
CA ILE A 31 1.17 -15.07 -1.60
C ILE A 31 -0.27 -15.24 -2.05
N ARG A 32 -0.46 -15.89 -3.20
CA ARG A 32 -1.78 -16.29 -3.69
C ARG A 32 -2.05 -17.73 -3.27
N ASP A 33 -3.06 -17.93 -2.45
CA ASP A 33 -3.54 -19.27 -2.10
C ASP A 33 -4.73 -19.65 -3.00
N GLU A 34 -4.51 -20.62 -3.89
CA GLU A 34 -5.55 -21.11 -4.81
C GLU A 34 -6.63 -21.93 -4.09
N GLY A 35 -6.32 -22.55 -2.95
CA GLY A 35 -7.26 -23.34 -2.18
C GLY A 35 -8.26 -22.49 -1.41
N THR A 36 -7.81 -21.39 -0.82
CA THR A 36 -8.64 -20.52 0.03
C THR A 36 -9.22 -19.31 -0.71
N LYS A 37 -8.80 -19.05 -1.96
CA LYS A 37 -9.11 -17.82 -2.71
C LYS A 37 -8.75 -16.56 -1.92
N GLN A 38 -7.68 -16.62 -1.15
CA GLN A 38 -7.13 -15.48 -0.42
C GLN A 38 -5.80 -15.04 -1.02
N ILE A 39 -5.50 -13.76 -0.82
CA ILE A 39 -4.19 -13.17 -1.05
C ILE A 39 -3.64 -12.76 0.31
N LEU A 40 -2.46 -13.24 0.63
CA LEU A 40 -1.69 -12.77 1.78
C LEU A 40 -0.75 -11.67 1.29
N ALA A 41 -0.78 -10.50 1.91
CA ALA A 41 0.28 -9.51 1.77
C ALA A 41 1.14 -9.57 3.03
N LEU A 42 2.40 -9.94 2.85
CA LEU A 42 3.38 -10.03 3.92
C LEU A 42 4.18 -8.73 3.95
N ILE A 43 4.24 -8.12 5.12
CA ILE A 43 5.02 -6.90 5.35
C ILE A 43 6.39 -7.29 5.91
N PRO A 44 7.51 -6.98 5.24
CA PRO A 44 8.83 -7.25 5.79
C PRO A 44 9.15 -6.32 6.97
N ASP A 45 9.98 -6.83 7.87
CA ASP A 45 10.59 -6.04 8.95
C ASP A 45 11.80 -5.27 8.40
N ILE A 46 11.63 -3.97 8.22
CA ILE A 46 12.61 -3.03 7.68
C ILE A 46 12.68 -1.86 8.65
N GLY A 47 13.82 -1.67 9.32
CA GLY A 47 13.91 -0.77 10.48
C GLY A 47 13.63 0.71 10.20
N HIS A 48 13.71 1.15 8.95
CA HIS A 48 13.40 2.53 8.51
C HIS A 48 11.99 2.66 7.90
N HIS A 49 11.21 1.58 7.85
CA HIS A 49 9.83 1.62 7.37
C HIS A 49 8.84 1.76 8.50
N VAL A 50 7.76 2.48 8.22
CA VAL A 50 6.55 2.44 9.05
C VAL A 50 5.48 1.57 8.39
N CYS A 51 4.67 0.95 9.22
CA CYS A 51 3.54 0.14 8.79
C CYS A 51 2.24 0.82 9.23
N ARG A 52 1.52 1.47 8.31
CA ARG A 52 0.31 2.24 8.63
C ARG A 52 -0.87 1.83 7.78
N ALA A 53 -2.07 1.94 8.30
CA ALA A 53 -3.30 1.76 7.53
C ALA A 53 -4.36 2.78 7.91
N GLY A 54 -5.22 3.17 6.97
CA GLY A 54 -6.36 4.03 7.23
C GLY A 54 -6.81 4.83 6.02
N SER A 55 -7.64 5.83 6.27
CA SER A 55 -8.05 6.79 5.25
C SER A 55 -6.89 7.69 4.85
N TRP A 56 -6.96 8.25 3.64
CA TRP A 56 -5.93 9.14 3.14
C TRP A 56 -5.62 10.27 4.13
N LEU A 57 -4.34 10.42 4.50
CA LEU A 57 -3.84 11.40 5.49
C LEU A 57 -4.28 11.17 6.94
N ALA A 58 -4.92 10.04 7.23
CA ALA A 58 -5.36 9.64 8.57
C ALA A 58 -4.93 8.21 8.92
N GLU A 59 -3.87 7.72 8.27
CA GLU A 59 -3.33 6.39 8.50
C GLU A 59 -2.66 6.30 9.88
N THR A 60 -2.94 5.21 10.60
CA THR A 60 -2.36 4.93 11.93
C THR A 60 -1.58 3.62 11.90
N GLU A 61 -0.68 3.44 12.87
CA GLU A 61 0.22 2.28 12.90
C GLU A 61 -0.54 0.97 13.07
N LEU A 62 -0.17 -0.01 12.25
CA LEU A 62 -0.53 -1.40 12.45
C LEU A 62 0.32 -1.96 13.60
N LEU A 63 -0.29 -2.83 14.41
CA LEU A 63 0.41 -3.49 15.51
C LEU A 63 1.26 -4.64 14.96
N GLU A 64 2.53 -4.63 15.31
CA GLU A 64 3.47 -5.69 14.95
C GLU A 64 3.05 -7.06 15.49
N GLY A 65 3.46 -8.12 14.78
CA GLY A 65 3.17 -9.51 15.10
C GLY A 65 1.72 -9.94 14.86
N ASN A 66 0.86 -9.06 14.33
CA ASN A 66 -0.55 -9.36 14.10
C ASN A 66 -0.85 -9.79 12.66
N GLU A 67 -1.92 -10.58 12.55
CA GLU A 67 -2.56 -10.89 11.28
C GLU A 67 -3.89 -10.12 11.19
N TYR A 68 -4.11 -9.44 10.07
CA TYR A 68 -5.30 -8.64 9.81
C TYR A 68 -6.07 -9.22 8.64
N GLU A 69 -7.36 -9.48 8.80
CA GLU A 69 -8.25 -9.94 7.73
C GLU A 69 -9.20 -8.83 7.30
N LEU A 70 -9.21 -8.52 6.01
CA LEU A 70 -10.20 -7.62 5.43
C LEU A 70 -11.56 -8.29 5.37
N THR A 71 -12.55 -7.65 6.01
CA THR A 71 -13.95 -8.12 6.03
C THR A 71 -14.91 -7.07 5.46
N GLY A 72 -16.14 -7.49 5.17
CA GLY A 72 -17.18 -6.62 4.61
C GLY A 72 -17.14 -6.42 3.09
N VAL A 73 -16.25 -7.14 2.40
CA VAL A 73 -16.06 -7.08 0.94
C VAL A 73 -16.55 -8.35 0.25
N LYS A 74 -16.88 -8.26 -1.04
CA LYS A 74 -17.19 -9.43 -1.87
C LYS A 74 -15.92 -10.03 -2.48
N THR A 75 -15.76 -11.34 -2.34
CA THR A 75 -14.71 -12.10 -3.05
C THR A 75 -14.98 -12.07 -4.55
N GLY A 76 -13.98 -11.65 -5.32
CA GLY A 76 -13.94 -11.65 -6.78
C GLY A 76 -12.97 -12.68 -7.36
N ASN A 77 -12.50 -12.40 -8.58
CA ASN A 77 -11.64 -13.30 -9.36
C ASN A 77 -10.37 -12.62 -9.89
N GLY A 78 -10.04 -11.42 -9.39
CA GLY A 78 -8.87 -10.66 -9.79
C GLY A 78 -7.57 -11.43 -9.55
N THR A 79 -6.63 -11.25 -10.46
CA THR A 79 -5.31 -11.89 -10.42
C THR A 79 -4.24 -10.85 -10.76
N PHE A 80 -3.03 -11.04 -10.22
CA PHE A 80 -1.88 -10.27 -10.65
C PHE A 80 -1.59 -10.55 -12.12
N ASP A 81 -1.44 -9.49 -12.91
CA ASP A 81 -1.01 -9.58 -14.30
C ASP A 81 0.48 -9.93 -14.35
N PRO A 82 0.89 -11.09 -14.92
CA PRO A 82 2.30 -11.46 -15.02
C PRO A 82 3.14 -10.50 -15.86
N ASP A 83 2.51 -9.69 -16.72
CA ASP A 83 3.21 -8.70 -17.54
C ASP A 83 3.43 -7.38 -16.78
N GLN A 84 2.86 -7.22 -15.59
CA GLN A 84 2.99 -6.02 -14.74
C GLN A 84 3.54 -6.34 -13.35
N ASN A 85 3.83 -7.60 -13.05
CA ASN A 85 4.27 -8.06 -11.73
C ASN A 85 5.37 -9.10 -11.83
N LEU A 86 6.33 -9.03 -10.92
CA LEU A 86 7.34 -10.06 -10.78
C LEU A 86 6.71 -11.30 -10.15
N ILE A 87 6.71 -12.39 -10.91
CA ILE A 87 6.23 -13.69 -10.44
C ILE A 87 7.43 -14.58 -10.15
N VAL A 88 7.45 -15.17 -8.97
CA VAL A 88 8.49 -16.06 -8.47
C VAL A 88 7.92 -17.43 -8.16
N LYS A 89 8.74 -18.48 -8.25
CA LYS A 89 8.35 -19.82 -7.82
C LYS A 89 8.98 -20.10 -6.48
N PHE A 90 8.17 -20.37 -5.47
CA PHE A 90 8.63 -20.84 -4.17
C PHE A 90 7.83 -22.08 -3.76
N GLN A 91 8.43 -22.94 -2.93
CA GLN A 91 7.77 -24.19 -2.50
C GLN A 91 7.00 -24.01 -1.20
N LYS A 92 7.67 -23.43 -0.20
CA LYS A 92 7.12 -23.23 1.13
C LYS A 92 7.79 -22.02 1.76
N ARG A 93 7.00 -21.21 2.46
CA ARG A 93 7.51 -20.12 3.28
C ARG A 93 8.46 -20.65 4.37
N PRO A 94 9.62 -20.03 4.61
CA PRO A 94 10.48 -20.39 5.72
C PRO A 94 9.82 -20.03 7.07
N ASP A 95 10.33 -20.61 8.15
CA ASP A 95 9.91 -20.25 9.52
C ASP A 95 10.53 -18.92 9.98
N LYS A 96 11.57 -18.43 9.28
CA LYS A 96 12.20 -17.12 9.50
C LYS A 96 12.75 -16.57 8.17
N PRO A 97 12.77 -15.24 7.96
CA PRO A 97 12.21 -14.21 8.84
C PRO A 97 10.67 -14.27 8.90
N GLN A 98 10.10 -13.72 9.97
CA GLN A 98 8.65 -13.54 10.09
C GLN A 98 8.28 -12.14 9.58
N PRO A 99 7.12 -11.98 8.93
CA PRO A 99 6.64 -10.66 8.57
C PRO A 99 6.29 -9.86 9.83
N ILE A 100 6.49 -8.54 9.80
CA ILE A 100 6.11 -7.64 10.89
C ILE A 100 4.59 -7.62 11.07
N ALA A 101 3.84 -7.74 9.98
CA ALA A 101 2.41 -8.00 9.98
C ALA A 101 2.01 -8.77 8.71
N THR A 102 0.91 -9.53 8.80
CA THR A 102 0.33 -10.22 7.64
C THR A 102 -1.09 -9.72 7.39
N LEU A 103 -1.37 -9.32 6.16
CA LEU A 103 -2.71 -8.91 5.74
C LEU A 103 -3.34 -10.03 4.91
N LYS A 104 -4.57 -10.39 5.24
CA LYS A 104 -5.36 -11.43 4.59
C LYS A 104 -6.50 -10.77 3.85
N PHE A 105 -6.48 -10.92 2.54
CA PHE A 105 -7.48 -10.35 1.65
C PHE A 105 -8.28 -11.47 1.00
N PRO A 106 -9.62 -11.40 0.99
CA PRO A 106 -10.40 -12.11 -0.02
C PRO A 106 -9.87 -11.76 -1.41
N ARG A 107 -9.91 -12.66 -2.38
CA ARG A 107 -9.52 -12.33 -3.76
C ARG A 107 -10.34 -11.11 -4.24
N PRO A 108 -9.71 -10.02 -4.72
CA PRO A 108 -10.43 -8.83 -5.18
C PRO A 108 -11.16 -9.09 -6.50
N LYS A 109 -12.01 -8.15 -6.91
CA LYS A 109 -12.60 -8.14 -8.26
C LYS A 109 -11.54 -7.84 -9.32
N GLN A 110 -10.65 -6.90 -9.03
CA GLN A 110 -9.57 -6.44 -9.90
C GLN A 110 -8.34 -6.12 -9.06
N ILE A 111 -7.17 -6.37 -9.64
CA ILE A 111 -5.87 -5.91 -9.14
C ILE A 111 -5.28 -5.00 -10.20
N THR A 112 -4.95 -3.77 -9.81
CA THR A 112 -4.26 -2.82 -10.69
C THR A 112 -2.87 -2.55 -10.12
N SER A 113 -1.84 -2.86 -10.90
CA SER A 113 -0.45 -2.57 -10.57
C SER A 113 -0.07 -1.20 -11.12
N LEU A 114 0.44 -0.32 -10.28
CA LEU A 114 0.83 1.04 -10.61
C LEU A 114 2.29 1.27 -10.22
N ARG A 115 2.88 2.32 -10.79
CA ARG A 115 4.28 2.72 -10.51
C ARG A 115 5.24 1.57 -10.68
N VAL A 116 5.24 1.00 -11.88
CA VAL A 116 5.96 -0.23 -12.21
C VAL A 116 7.39 0.13 -12.61
N ALA A 117 8.37 -0.42 -11.90
CA ALA A 117 9.76 -0.39 -12.32
C ALA A 117 10.03 -1.50 -13.33
N GLU A 118 10.62 -1.16 -14.47
CA GLU A 118 11.15 -2.12 -15.43
C GLU A 118 12.58 -2.48 -15.05
N VAL A 119 12.83 -3.77 -14.86
CA VAL A 119 14.08 -4.27 -14.30
C VAL A 119 14.65 -5.35 -15.23
N PRO A 120 15.83 -5.14 -15.83
CA PRO A 120 16.46 -6.16 -16.65
C PRO A 120 16.71 -7.44 -15.84
N ARG A 121 16.43 -8.60 -16.41
CA ARG A 121 16.65 -9.91 -15.77
C ARG A 121 18.10 -10.09 -15.29
N THR A 122 19.06 -9.46 -15.98
CA THR A 122 20.49 -9.51 -15.65
C THR A 122 20.86 -8.77 -14.36
N THR A 123 19.96 -7.96 -13.78
CA THR A 123 20.24 -7.27 -12.50
C THR A 123 19.99 -8.15 -11.29
N PHE A 124 19.32 -9.30 -11.45
CA PHE A 124 19.07 -10.26 -10.39
C PHE A 124 20.29 -11.18 -10.21
N LEU A 125 20.75 -11.39 -8.96
CA LEU A 125 21.84 -12.33 -8.67
C LEU A 125 21.45 -13.80 -8.85
N HIS A 126 20.15 -14.11 -8.71
CA HIS A 126 19.59 -15.47 -8.77
C HIS A 126 18.38 -15.58 -9.73
N PRO A 127 18.53 -15.22 -11.02
CA PRO A 127 17.41 -15.09 -11.95
C PRO A 127 16.68 -16.42 -12.20
N GLU A 128 17.28 -17.57 -11.90
CA GLU A 128 16.65 -18.90 -11.97
C GLU A 128 15.43 -19.07 -11.05
N GLU A 129 15.29 -18.27 -9.99
CA GLU A 129 14.13 -18.30 -9.08
C GLU A 129 12.90 -17.56 -9.66
N LEU A 130 13.11 -16.76 -10.71
CA LEU A 130 12.06 -16.04 -11.42
C LEU A 130 11.20 -17.01 -12.24
N ALA A 131 9.87 -16.84 -12.20
CA ALA A 131 8.96 -17.70 -12.94
C ALA A 131 8.98 -17.43 -14.46
N SER A 132 9.18 -16.17 -14.84
CA SER A 132 9.28 -15.71 -16.23
C SER A 132 10.73 -15.77 -16.71
N THR A 133 10.94 -16.08 -18.00
CA THR A 133 12.25 -16.01 -18.67
C THR A 133 12.42 -14.73 -19.49
N SER A 134 11.48 -13.78 -19.39
CA SER A 134 11.57 -12.48 -20.07
C SER A 134 12.85 -11.72 -19.69
N ASP A 135 13.41 -10.98 -20.64
CA ASP A 135 14.58 -10.12 -20.42
C ASP A 135 14.26 -8.94 -19.50
N THR A 136 12.99 -8.55 -19.38
CA THR A 136 12.52 -7.49 -18.49
C THR A 136 11.52 -8.06 -17.48
N GLN A 137 11.69 -7.68 -16.22
CA GLN A 137 10.81 -7.97 -15.09
C GLN A 137 10.14 -6.66 -14.62
N HIS A 138 8.99 -6.79 -13.95
CA HIS A 138 8.17 -5.65 -13.56
C HIS A 138 7.95 -5.63 -12.05
N LEU A 139 8.38 -4.55 -11.39
CA LEU A 139 8.24 -4.37 -9.94
C LEU A 139 7.35 -3.17 -9.63
N PRO A 140 6.04 -3.37 -9.45
CA PRO A 140 5.13 -2.34 -8.95
C PRO A 140 5.41 -1.99 -7.50
N THR A 141 5.38 -0.69 -7.18
CA THR A 141 5.44 -0.17 -5.80
C THR A 141 4.07 0.22 -5.24
N LEU A 142 3.02 0.12 -6.07
CA LEU A 142 1.64 0.36 -5.66
C LEU A 142 0.72 -0.69 -6.29
N HIS A 143 -0.06 -1.38 -5.46
CA HIS A 143 -1.18 -2.20 -5.92
C HIS A 143 -2.50 -1.63 -5.42
N VAL A 144 -3.51 -1.65 -6.27
CA VAL A 144 -4.88 -1.32 -5.89
C VAL A 144 -5.75 -2.56 -6.04
N PHE A 145 -6.28 -3.05 -4.93
CA PHE A 145 -7.25 -4.12 -4.89
C PHE A 145 -8.65 -3.53 -4.84
N THR A 146 -9.45 -3.75 -5.88
CA THR A 146 -10.81 -3.21 -5.97
C THR A 146 -11.83 -4.28 -5.58
N TYR A 147 -12.74 -3.92 -4.69
CA TYR A 147 -13.82 -4.78 -4.18
C TYR A 147 -15.18 -4.12 -4.36
N ASP A 148 -16.19 -4.93 -4.63
CA ASP A 148 -17.58 -4.52 -4.44
C ASP A 148 -17.94 -4.67 -2.95
N ILE A 149 -18.64 -3.68 -2.39
CA ILE A 149 -19.09 -3.67 -1.00
C ILE A 149 -20.60 -3.46 -0.90
N GLU A 150 -21.23 -4.01 0.14
CA GLU A 150 -22.68 -3.85 0.37
C GLU A 150 -23.00 -2.88 1.52
N ASN A 151 -22.08 -2.79 2.48
CA ASN A 151 -22.27 -2.03 3.70
C ASN A 151 -20.89 -1.64 4.27
N GLU A 152 -20.63 -0.35 4.32
CA GLU A 152 -19.44 0.30 4.86
C GLU A 152 -19.20 -0.06 6.34
N ASN A 153 -20.26 -0.25 7.13
CA ASN A 153 -20.15 -0.59 8.56
C ASN A 153 -19.64 -2.02 8.80
N ARG A 154 -19.48 -2.81 7.73
CA ARG A 154 -18.85 -4.14 7.78
C ARG A 154 -17.38 -4.11 7.37
N LEU A 155 -16.88 -2.97 6.90
CA LEU A 155 -15.48 -2.83 6.50
C LEU A 155 -14.60 -2.77 7.73
N PHE A 156 -13.68 -3.74 7.83
CA PHE A 156 -12.79 -3.83 8.98
C PHE A 156 -11.57 -4.67 8.64
N LEU A 157 -10.43 -4.31 9.23
CA LEU A 157 -9.21 -5.12 9.28
C LEU A 157 -9.18 -5.86 10.63
N LYS A 158 -9.76 -7.06 10.70
CA LYS A 158 -9.94 -7.82 11.94
C LYS A 158 -8.70 -8.60 12.30
N THR A 159 -8.37 -8.67 13.59
CA THR A 159 -7.38 -9.64 14.08
C THR A 159 -8.08 -10.89 14.63
N ALA A 160 -7.37 -12.02 14.67
CA ALA A 160 -7.92 -13.28 15.16
C ALA A 160 -8.42 -13.22 16.62
N ASN A 161 -7.87 -12.30 17.42
CA ASN A 161 -8.23 -12.11 18.82
C ASN A 161 -9.49 -11.23 19.02
N GLY A 162 -10.22 -10.92 17.95
CA GLY A 162 -11.46 -10.13 17.99
C GLY A 162 -11.26 -8.61 18.02
N GLY A 163 -10.02 -8.14 18.09
CA GLY A 163 -9.67 -6.74 17.86
C GLY A 163 -9.52 -6.43 16.37
N GLY A 164 -8.80 -5.35 16.08
CA GLY A 164 -8.34 -5.06 14.73
C GLY A 164 -7.88 -3.63 14.57
N HIS A 165 -7.70 -3.23 13.31
CA HIS A 165 -7.31 -1.88 12.95
C HIS A 165 -8.55 -1.06 12.62
N TYR A 166 -8.83 -0.07 13.45
CA TYR A 166 -9.91 0.87 13.18
C TYR A 166 -9.44 1.92 12.17
N TRP A 167 -10.33 2.21 11.22
CA TRP A 167 -10.23 3.34 10.33
C TRP A 167 -11.65 3.81 10.00
N GLU A 168 -11.81 5.08 9.65
CA GLU A 168 -13.11 5.66 9.33
C GLU A 168 -13.29 5.74 7.81
N PRO A 169 -14.19 4.95 7.20
CA PRO A 169 -14.42 4.99 5.77
C PRO A 169 -14.88 6.37 5.28
N VAL A 170 -14.13 6.99 4.37
CA VAL A 170 -14.48 8.27 3.76
C VAL A 170 -14.99 8.04 2.33
N PHE A 171 -16.19 8.51 2.05
CA PHE A 171 -16.79 8.39 0.72
C PHE A 171 -16.34 9.53 -0.21
N ASN A 172 -15.85 9.15 -1.39
CA ASN A 172 -15.73 10.02 -2.55
C ASN A 172 -16.71 9.51 -3.62
N GLY A 173 -17.93 10.06 -3.64
CA GLY A 173 -19.02 9.50 -4.43
C GLY A 173 -19.39 8.09 -3.94
N ASN A 174 -19.22 7.08 -4.80
CA ASN A 174 -19.49 5.67 -4.49
C ASN A 174 -18.23 4.88 -4.09
N TYR A 175 -17.10 5.58 -3.90
CA TYR A 175 -15.80 4.98 -3.68
C TYR A 175 -15.31 5.26 -2.27
N ILE A 176 -14.63 4.27 -1.71
CA ILE A 176 -13.90 4.38 -0.45
C ILE A 176 -12.48 3.89 -0.73
N ASN A 177 -11.48 4.62 -0.26
CA ASN A 177 -10.08 4.24 -0.43
C ASN A 177 -9.46 3.96 0.95
N LEU A 178 -8.95 2.75 1.13
CA LEU A 178 -8.18 2.32 2.30
C LEU A 178 -6.71 2.28 1.89
N HIS A 179 -5.87 3.08 2.52
CA HIS A 179 -4.42 3.04 2.33
C HIS A 179 -3.77 2.11 3.33
N ILE A 180 -2.76 1.39 2.86
CA ILE A 180 -1.88 0.56 3.66
C ILE A 180 -0.45 0.78 3.18
N PHE A 181 0.42 1.22 4.09
CA PHE A 181 1.83 1.52 3.83
C PHE A 181 2.75 0.50 4.47
N SER A 182 3.79 0.14 3.73
CA SER A 182 5.07 -0.36 4.23
C SER A 182 6.19 0.39 3.52
N ALA A 183 6.57 1.53 4.06
CA ALA A 183 7.49 2.46 3.40
C ALA A 183 8.16 3.40 4.41
N GLU A 184 9.25 4.04 3.98
CA GLU A 184 9.81 5.23 4.62
C GLU A 184 8.78 6.36 4.72
N ASP A 185 8.62 6.97 5.89
CA ASP A 185 7.80 8.18 6.07
C ASP A 185 8.60 9.49 6.08
N HIS A 186 9.92 9.39 5.90
CA HIS A 186 10.84 10.51 5.75
C HIS A 186 12.09 10.08 4.97
N PHE A 187 12.79 11.03 4.37
CA PHE A 187 14.02 10.75 3.62
C PHE A 187 15.21 10.64 4.58
N GLU A 188 15.62 9.42 4.94
CA GLU A 188 16.85 9.19 5.74
C GLU A 188 18.12 9.05 4.89
N GLY A 189 17.97 8.91 3.57
CA GLY A 189 19.08 8.74 2.64
C GLY A 189 18.62 8.36 1.23
N PRO A 190 19.52 7.89 0.36
CA PRO A 190 19.12 7.26 -0.89
C PRO A 190 18.29 6.01 -0.58
N SER A 191 17.09 5.92 -1.14
CA SER A 191 16.22 4.74 -1.01
C SER A 191 17.01 3.46 -1.29
N ASN A 192 16.98 2.51 -0.35
CA ASN A 192 17.63 1.22 -0.51
C ASN A 192 16.66 0.16 -1.06
N ALA A 193 16.02 0.46 -2.19
CA ALA A 193 15.01 -0.40 -2.81
C ALA A 193 15.51 -1.84 -3.09
N ALA A 194 16.83 -2.06 -3.20
CA ALA A 194 17.43 -3.38 -3.32
C ALA A 194 17.37 -4.17 -1.99
N GLU A 195 17.58 -3.50 -0.85
CA GLU A 195 17.39 -4.10 0.48
C GLU A 195 15.92 -4.42 0.73
N ASP A 196 15.01 -3.50 0.43
CA ASP A 196 13.57 -3.72 0.53
C ASP A 196 13.11 -4.95 -0.24
N PHE A 197 13.53 -5.03 -1.51
CA PHE A 197 13.25 -6.16 -2.36
C PHE A 197 13.81 -7.46 -1.78
N LYS A 198 15.06 -7.45 -1.30
CA LYS A 198 15.68 -8.60 -0.66
C LYS A 198 14.87 -9.07 0.56
N LYS A 199 14.39 -8.15 1.39
CA LYS A 199 13.56 -8.48 2.57
C LYS A 199 12.24 -9.14 2.18
N CYS A 200 11.61 -8.71 1.08
CA CYS A 200 10.47 -9.42 0.50
C CYS A 200 10.82 -10.83 0.01
N ALA A 201 11.95 -11.00 -0.68
CA ALA A 201 12.41 -12.30 -1.16
C ALA A 201 12.69 -13.27 0.00
N GLU A 202 13.35 -12.79 1.06
CA GLU A 202 13.65 -13.57 2.27
C GLU A 202 12.37 -14.10 2.94
N LEU A 203 11.30 -13.30 3.00
CA LEU A 203 9.99 -13.74 3.51
C LEU A 203 9.39 -14.91 2.72
N LEU A 204 9.75 -15.06 1.44
CA LEU A 204 9.31 -16.16 0.58
C LEU A 204 10.31 -17.34 0.56
N GLY A 205 11.44 -17.22 1.26
CA GLY A 205 12.52 -18.21 1.28
C GLY A 205 13.35 -18.21 0.00
N LEU A 206 13.39 -17.08 -0.70
CA LEU A 206 14.14 -16.87 -1.93
C LEU A 206 15.47 -16.18 -1.64
N GLN A 207 16.44 -16.39 -2.52
CA GLN A 207 17.75 -15.73 -2.49
C GLN A 207 17.83 -14.60 -3.54
N LEU A 208 16.70 -14.19 -4.10
CA LEU A 208 16.63 -13.08 -5.05
C LEU A 208 17.15 -11.77 -4.44
N GLU A 209 18.13 -11.19 -5.12
CA GLU A 209 18.72 -9.89 -4.79
C GLU A 209 18.87 -9.05 -6.06
N LEU A 210 18.77 -7.73 -5.91
CA LEU A 210 18.98 -6.76 -6.98
C LEU A 210 20.35 -6.11 -6.83
N THR A 211 21.07 -5.99 -7.94
CA THR A 211 22.36 -5.28 -8.02
C THR A 211 22.24 -3.82 -8.48
N GLY A 212 21.06 -3.42 -8.94
CA GLY A 212 20.79 -2.09 -9.50
C GLY A 212 19.80 -1.29 -8.64
N THR A 213 19.69 0.00 -8.96
CA THR A 213 18.67 0.88 -8.37
C THR A 213 17.32 0.66 -9.04
N LEU A 214 16.25 0.63 -8.24
CA LEU A 214 14.89 0.59 -8.76
C LEU A 214 14.40 2.01 -9.02
N ARG A 215 13.82 2.22 -10.21
CA ARG A 215 13.14 3.46 -10.57
C ARG A 215 11.74 3.11 -11.05
N ALA A 216 10.78 3.29 -10.16
CA ALA A 216 9.38 3.16 -10.51
C ALA A 216 8.99 4.23 -11.53
N SER A 217 8.25 3.82 -12.57
CA SER A 217 7.66 4.77 -13.51
C SER A 217 6.64 5.68 -12.81
N ALA A 218 6.52 6.91 -13.30
CA ALA A 218 5.39 7.76 -12.94
C ALA A 218 4.10 7.17 -13.52
N ILE A 219 2.96 7.41 -12.87
CA ILE A 219 1.66 7.09 -13.46
C ILE A 219 1.44 8.04 -14.65
N PRO A 220 1.29 7.55 -15.89
CA PRO A 220 1.32 8.42 -17.06
C PRO A 220 0.22 9.47 -17.09
N ASN A 221 -0.98 9.09 -16.63
CA ASN A 221 -2.15 9.96 -16.50
C ASN A 221 -3.27 9.24 -15.73
N ASP A 222 -4.31 10.00 -15.39
CA ASP A 222 -5.45 9.55 -14.58
C ASP A 222 -6.27 8.42 -15.22
N SER A 223 -6.20 8.20 -16.54
CA SER A 223 -6.96 7.11 -17.18
C SER A 223 -6.44 5.72 -16.82
N HIS A 224 -5.26 5.64 -16.20
CA HIS A 224 -4.68 4.40 -15.68
C HIS A 224 -5.09 4.13 -14.21
N LEU A 225 -5.72 5.10 -13.54
CA LEU A 225 -6.16 4.95 -12.17
C LEU A 225 -7.49 4.17 -12.11
N PRO A 226 -7.66 3.27 -11.13
CA PRO A 226 -8.98 2.72 -10.82
C PRO A 226 -9.97 3.83 -10.50
N ALA A 227 -11.24 3.60 -10.85
CA ALA A 227 -12.28 4.58 -10.56
C ALA A 227 -12.34 4.89 -9.05
N GLY A 228 -12.45 6.18 -8.73
CA GLY A 228 -12.47 6.68 -7.36
C GLY A 228 -11.11 6.93 -6.71
N VAL A 229 -9.99 6.57 -7.37
CA VAL A 229 -8.64 6.86 -6.90
C VAL A 229 -8.16 8.19 -7.47
N ALA A 230 -7.82 9.15 -6.62
CA ALA A 230 -7.19 10.40 -7.05
C ALA A 230 -5.68 10.19 -7.33
N ALA A 231 -5.08 11.02 -8.17
CA ALA A 231 -3.65 10.92 -8.47
C ALA A 231 -2.78 11.19 -7.22
N GLU A 232 -3.23 12.12 -6.38
CA GLU A 232 -2.58 12.51 -5.12
C GLU A 232 -2.53 11.36 -4.10
N GLU A 233 -3.53 10.48 -4.15
CA GLU A 233 -3.62 9.29 -3.31
C GLU A 233 -2.53 8.26 -3.64
N THR A 234 -1.90 8.34 -4.82
CA THR A 234 -0.84 7.41 -5.28
C THR A 234 0.57 7.79 -4.86
N GLU A 235 0.73 8.95 -4.21
CA GLU A 235 2.00 9.44 -3.70
C GLU A 235 2.58 8.55 -2.58
N ASP A 236 3.91 8.41 -2.55
CA ASP A 236 4.64 7.75 -1.46
C ASP A 236 4.52 8.49 -0.13
N LEU A 237 4.80 7.79 0.96
CA LEU A 237 4.59 8.33 2.30
C LEU A 237 5.57 9.47 2.65
N ALA A 238 6.86 9.34 2.35
CA ALA A 238 7.85 10.40 2.60
C ALA A 238 7.53 11.77 1.95
N PRO A 239 7.29 11.87 0.62
CA PRO A 239 6.91 13.15 0.01
C PRO A 239 5.57 13.68 0.53
N ARG A 240 4.63 12.79 0.88
CA ARG A 240 3.36 13.15 1.52
C ARG A 240 3.57 13.81 2.89
N THR A 241 4.42 13.25 3.74
CA THR A 241 4.79 13.83 5.04
C THR A 241 5.38 15.23 4.86
N LEU A 242 6.32 15.41 3.92
CA LEU A 242 6.91 16.72 3.63
C LEU A 242 5.84 17.74 3.17
N ARG A 243 4.92 17.30 2.30
CA ARG A 243 3.82 18.13 1.83
C ARG A 243 2.93 18.58 2.98
N MET A 244 2.59 17.69 3.89
CA MET A 244 1.76 18.05 5.03
C MET A 244 2.46 18.99 6.01
N ALA A 245 3.76 18.80 6.23
CA ALA A 245 4.56 19.75 6.99
C ALA A 245 4.58 21.14 6.33
N ARG A 246 4.70 21.20 4.99
CA ARG A 246 4.62 22.44 4.22
C ARG A 246 3.24 23.09 4.32
N LEU A 247 2.16 22.33 4.19
CA LEU A 247 0.80 22.84 4.38
C LEU A 247 0.64 23.46 5.76
N GLY A 248 1.10 22.76 6.81
CA GLY A 248 1.08 23.28 8.17
C GLY A 248 1.78 24.64 8.29
N ARG A 249 3.00 24.78 7.72
CA ARG A 249 3.73 26.05 7.68
C ARG A 249 2.96 27.15 6.96
N LEU A 250 2.40 26.86 5.79
CA LEU A 250 1.63 27.84 5.01
C LEU A 250 0.41 28.33 5.79
N VAL A 251 -0.34 27.42 6.40
CA VAL A 251 -1.50 27.77 7.23
C VAL A 251 -1.09 28.62 8.44
N THR A 252 -0.01 28.25 9.15
CA THR A 252 0.48 29.02 10.31
C THR A 252 0.94 30.43 9.92
N LEU A 253 1.47 30.61 8.71
CA LEU A 253 1.95 31.90 8.21
C LEU A 253 0.86 32.72 7.48
N ASN A 254 -0.40 32.27 7.48
CA ASN A 254 -1.48 32.84 6.65
C ASN A 254 -1.12 32.95 5.16
N GLY A 255 -0.30 32.02 4.66
CA GLY A 255 0.04 31.88 3.26
C GLY A 255 -1.06 31.14 2.48
N ASP A 256 -0.89 31.09 1.16
CA ASP A 256 -1.79 30.32 0.30
C ASP A 256 -1.53 28.82 0.44
N ALA A 257 -2.48 28.11 1.05
CA ALA A 257 -2.44 26.67 1.25
C ALA A 257 -2.33 25.88 -0.06
N ASN A 258 -2.81 26.43 -1.18
CA ASN A 258 -2.70 25.77 -2.49
C ASN A 258 -1.23 25.61 -2.92
N LEU A 259 -0.32 26.44 -2.39
CA LEU A 259 1.10 26.33 -2.66
C LEU A 259 1.71 25.02 -2.15
N ALA A 260 1.07 24.30 -1.23
CA ALA A 260 1.57 23.00 -0.76
C ALA A 260 1.66 21.96 -1.89
N TRP A 261 0.84 22.10 -2.94
CA TRP A 261 0.73 21.15 -4.05
C TRP A 261 1.65 21.48 -5.25
N TYR A 262 2.18 22.70 -5.31
CA TYR A 262 3.08 23.12 -6.37
C TYR A 262 4.53 22.96 -5.92
N GLY A 263 5.30 22.14 -6.65
CA GLY A 263 6.75 22.02 -6.45
C GLY A 263 7.39 23.40 -6.55
N ASN A 264 8.03 23.85 -5.48
CA ASN A 264 8.80 25.09 -5.49
C ASN A 264 10.09 24.83 -4.72
N ASP A 265 11.16 24.56 -5.48
CA ASP A 265 12.56 24.61 -5.03
C ASP A 265 12.90 25.96 -4.35
N ALA A 266 12.03 26.97 -4.51
CA ALA A 266 12.20 28.33 -4.00
C ALA A 266 11.85 28.53 -2.51
N LEU A 267 11.22 27.56 -1.83
CA LEU A 267 10.95 27.64 -0.38
C LEU A 267 11.78 26.63 0.45
N ASP A 268 12.41 25.65 -0.20
CA ASP A 268 13.37 24.72 0.42
C ASP A 268 14.76 25.37 0.60
N SER A 269 14.92 26.63 0.21
CA SER A 269 16.13 27.42 0.43
C SER A 269 16.25 27.99 1.85
N ASP A 270 15.38 27.62 2.80
CA ASP A 270 15.64 27.88 4.22
C ASP A 270 16.71 26.88 4.71
N PRO A 271 17.97 27.31 4.94
CA PRO A 271 19.06 26.42 5.32
C PRO A 271 18.88 25.80 6.72
N SER A 272 17.84 26.22 7.45
CA SER A 272 17.49 25.71 8.77
C SER A 272 16.39 24.64 8.77
N ALA A 273 15.71 24.42 7.63
CA ALA A 273 14.80 23.31 7.45
C ALA A 273 15.57 22.10 6.90
N CYS A 274 15.51 20.96 7.59
CA CYS A 274 16.21 19.72 7.21
C CYS A 274 16.03 19.42 5.71
N SER A 275 17.14 19.53 4.97
CA SER A 275 17.20 19.32 3.53
C SER A 275 17.06 17.85 3.18
N GLY A 276 15.94 17.50 2.54
CA GLY A 276 15.85 16.32 1.68
C GLY A 276 16.56 16.58 0.34
N PRO A 277 16.96 15.54 -0.40
CA PRO A 277 17.69 15.73 -1.65
C PRO A 277 16.76 16.31 -2.74
N VAL A 278 17.27 17.36 -3.40
CA VAL A 278 16.77 17.86 -4.68
C VAL A 278 17.06 16.79 -5.74
N ALA A 279 16.07 16.52 -6.59
CA ALA A 279 16.11 15.53 -7.68
C ALA A 279 17.25 15.77 -8.69
#